data_AF-A0A9W7EV08-F1
#
_entry.id   AF-A0A9W7EV08-F1
#
_cell.length_a   1.000
_cell.length_b   1.000
_cell.length_c   1.000
_cell.angle_alpha   90.00
_cell.angle_beta   90.00
_cell.angle_gamma   90.00
#
_symmetry.space_group_name_H-M   'P 1'
#
loop_
_entity.id
_entity.type
_entity.pdbx_description
1 polymer ?
#
loop_
_entity_poly.entity_id
_entity_poly.type
_entity_poly.pdbx_seq_one_letter_code
_entity_poly.pdbx_strand_id
1 'polypeptide(L)'
;MRLDADDVYVERIGALRDMQREGYKVIGCSFEVIDVEGESVRTQVQVSEGGRVGYGMLFGNMICHPSVVMEREYVLSLGGYEDVEAEDYKLWIKILMEGGKIGNYTGIGVKYRKWGGGISEIRRESIREESLNIAHEYCSHLVGSCDGLEVLRGGEGDMEEAAKLLDVIEGKFEGCEEIIYDVEERRRELAWRGCRHAWEVWREKAAGGGEVGRCWIETSKNWK
;
A
#
# COMPACT_ATOMS: atom_id res chain seq x y z
N MET A 1 20.34 3.55 -4.95
CA MET A 1 19.88 3.25 -3.58
C MET A 1 19.43 4.57 -2.98
N ARG A 2 18.31 4.56 -2.26
CA ARG A 2 17.86 5.66 -1.42
C ARG A 2 18.14 5.32 0.05
N LEU A 3 18.43 6.34 0.84
CA LEU A 3 18.52 6.31 2.29
C LEU A 3 18.33 7.77 2.74
N ASP A 4 17.41 8.03 3.66
CA ASP A 4 17.17 9.38 4.15
C ASP A 4 18.22 9.74 5.21
N ALA A 5 18.47 11.03 5.39
CA ALA A 5 19.63 11.51 6.16
C ALA A 5 19.57 11.17 7.67
N ASP A 6 18.38 10.88 8.18
CA ASP A 6 18.09 10.54 9.57
C ASP A 6 18.01 9.03 9.84
N ASP A 7 18.11 8.20 8.80
CA ASP A 7 18.02 6.74 8.89
C ASP A 7 19.37 6.04 8.98
N VAL A 8 19.37 4.80 9.47
CA VAL A 8 20.58 3.97 9.60
C VAL A 8 20.56 2.83 8.60
N TYR A 9 21.61 2.76 7.79
CA TYR A 9 21.84 1.64 6.87
C TYR A 9 22.08 0.32 7.62
N VAL A 10 21.40 -0.74 7.18
CA VAL A 10 21.71 -2.13 7.54
C VAL A 10 22.07 -2.88 6.27
N GLU A 11 23.10 -3.73 6.35
CA GLU A 11 23.66 -4.41 5.17
C GLU A 11 22.61 -5.27 4.46
N ARG A 12 22.38 -4.96 3.17
CA ARG A 12 21.32 -5.59 2.36
C ARG A 12 21.67 -5.72 0.87
N ILE A 13 22.80 -5.19 0.41
CA ILE A 13 23.07 -5.02 -1.03
C ILE A 13 23.11 -6.36 -1.75
N GLY A 14 23.65 -7.41 -1.12
CA GLY A 14 23.66 -8.76 -1.68
C GLY A 14 22.26 -9.28 -2.02
N ALA A 15 21.36 -9.29 -1.03
CA ALA A 15 19.99 -9.76 -1.20
C ALA A 15 19.20 -8.92 -2.22
N LEU A 16 19.39 -7.59 -2.22
CA LEU A 16 18.72 -6.72 -3.19
C LEU A 16 19.23 -6.96 -4.62
N ARG A 17 20.51 -7.31 -4.81
CA ARG A 17 21.03 -7.66 -6.14
C ARG A 17 20.46 -8.96 -6.67
N ASP A 18 20.20 -9.94 -5.80
CA ASP A 18 19.59 -11.20 -6.20
C ASP A 18 18.15 -10.98 -6.66
N MET A 19 17.36 -10.21 -5.92
CA MET A 19 16.04 -9.79 -6.37
C MET A 19 16.09 -8.97 -7.68
N GLN A 20 17.08 -8.10 -7.86
CA GLN A 20 17.21 -7.37 -9.13
C GLN A 20 17.44 -8.31 -10.32
N ARG A 21 18.22 -9.40 -10.13
CA ARG A 21 18.42 -10.44 -11.16
C ARG A 21 17.14 -11.23 -11.46
N GLU A 22 16.20 -11.31 -10.52
CA GLU A 22 14.86 -11.86 -10.71
C GLU A 22 13.90 -10.89 -11.44
N GLY A 23 14.40 -9.74 -11.88
CA GLY A 23 13.66 -8.77 -12.71
C GLY A 23 12.89 -7.70 -11.94
N TYR A 24 13.09 -7.59 -10.62
CA TYR A 24 12.49 -6.51 -9.83
C TYR A 24 13.12 -5.16 -10.18
N LYS A 25 12.27 -4.16 -10.49
CA LYS A 25 12.64 -2.79 -10.84
C LYS A 25 12.80 -1.90 -9.62
N VAL A 26 12.05 -2.18 -8.57
CA VAL A 26 12.10 -1.51 -7.27
C VAL A 26 12.04 -2.56 -6.19
N ILE A 27 12.96 -2.45 -5.24
CA ILE A 27 13.08 -3.40 -4.14
C ILE A 27 13.24 -2.62 -2.85
N GLY A 28 12.25 -2.75 -1.96
CA GLY A 28 12.32 -2.28 -0.58
C GLY A 28 12.83 -3.37 0.35
N CYS A 29 12.82 -3.10 1.65
CA CYS A 29 13.05 -4.11 2.66
C CYS A 29 12.23 -3.89 3.93
N SER A 30 12.15 -4.93 4.76
CA SER A 30 11.73 -4.80 6.15
C SER A 30 12.63 -3.81 6.90
N PHE A 31 12.09 -3.20 7.95
CA PHE A 31 12.79 -2.17 8.69
C PHE A 31 12.49 -2.21 10.18
N GLU A 32 13.44 -1.68 10.95
CA GLU A 32 13.29 -1.42 12.37
C GLU A 32 12.92 0.04 12.56
N VAL A 33 11.84 0.35 13.28
CA VAL A 33 11.55 1.74 13.67
C VAL A 33 12.33 2.04 14.94
N ILE A 34 13.12 3.11 14.90
CA ILE A 34 13.88 3.63 16.04
C ILE A 34 13.40 5.03 16.41
N ASP A 35 13.55 5.40 17.68
CA ASP A 35 13.27 6.75 18.15
C ASP A 35 14.44 7.72 17.91
N VAL A 36 14.34 8.94 18.47
CA VAL A 36 15.38 9.97 18.36
C VAL A 36 16.69 9.60 19.05
N GLU A 37 16.65 8.73 20.06
CA GLU A 37 17.82 8.22 20.80
C GLU A 37 18.46 7.01 20.08
N GLY A 38 17.74 6.43 19.12
CA GLY A 38 18.17 5.26 18.35
C GLY A 38 17.72 3.94 18.95
N GLU A 39 16.84 4.00 19.96
CA GLU A 39 16.29 2.82 20.61
C GLU A 39 15.18 2.19 19.77
N SER A 40 15.12 0.86 19.79
CA SER A 40 14.16 0.09 19.01
C SER A 40 12.74 0.30 19.55
N VAL A 41 11.84 0.76 18.68
CA VAL A 41 10.42 0.93 19.01
C VAL A 41 9.63 -0.30 18.56
N ARG A 42 9.85 -0.74 17.31
CA ARG A 42 9.22 -1.92 16.71
C ARG A 42 9.96 -2.38 15.47
N THR A 43 9.72 -3.62 15.05
CA THR A 43 10.12 -4.12 13.74
C THR A 43 8.89 -4.22 12.84
N GLN A 44 9.03 -3.86 11.55
CA GLN A 44 8.01 -4.05 10.54
C GLN A 44 8.55 -4.97 9.43
N VAL A 45 7.97 -6.17 9.37
CA VAL A 45 8.30 -7.14 8.33
C VAL A 45 7.43 -6.87 7.11
N GLN A 46 8.06 -6.71 5.95
CA GLN A 46 7.36 -6.42 4.70
C GLN A 46 6.98 -7.70 3.97
N VAL A 47 5.88 -7.62 3.22
CA VAL A 47 5.48 -8.68 2.28
C VAL A 47 6.38 -8.62 1.04
N SER A 48 6.95 -9.76 0.65
CA SER A 48 7.97 -9.84 -0.40
C SER A 48 7.43 -10.07 -1.81
N GLU A 49 6.35 -10.83 -1.95
CA GLU A 49 5.83 -11.26 -3.25
C GLU A 49 5.31 -10.08 -4.07
N GLY A 50 5.76 -9.94 -5.33
CA GLY A 50 5.45 -8.75 -6.12
C GLY A 50 3.96 -8.54 -6.45
N GLY A 51 3.20 -9.62 -6.70
CA GLY A 51 1.75 -9.53 -6.88
C GLY A 51 1.04 -9.03 -5.61
N ARG A 52 1.51 -9.51 -4.45
CA ARG A 52 1.03 -9.09 -3.13
C ARG A 52 1.33 -7.62 -2.84
N VAL A 53 2.54 -7.17 -3.15
CA VAL A 53 2.92 -5.76 -3.05
C VAL A 53 2.06 -4.90 -3.96
N GLY A 54 1.87 -5.32 -5.22
CA GLY A 54 1.02 -4.61 -6.19
C GLY A 54 -0.43 -4.48 -5.76
N TYR A 55 -1.02 -5.51 -5.14
CA TYR A 55 -2.35 -5.45 -4.53
C TYR A 55 -2.40 -4.48 -3.34
N GLY A 56 -1.44 -4.60 -2.40
CA GLY A 56 -1.38 -3.75 -1.22
C GLY A 56 -1.22 -2.26 -1.55
N MET A 57 -0.57 -1.95 -2.68
CA MET A 57 -0.45 -0.58 -3.19
C MET A 57 -1.80 0.09 -3.46
N LEU A 58 -2.91 -0.62 -3.61
CA LEU A 58 -4.26 -0.01 -3.69
C LEU A 58 -4.75 0.58 -2.36
N PHE A 59 -4.15 0.19 -1.24
CA PHE A 59 -4.61 0.55 0.11
C PHE A 59 -3.58 1.34 0.92
N GLY A 60 -2.34 1.38 0.45
CA GLY A 60 -1.27 2.15 1.08
C GLY A 60 0.07 1.83 0.47
N ASN A 61 1.08 2.64 0.81
CA ASN A 61 2.42 2.37 0.32
C ASN A 61 3.02 1.15 1.03
N MET A 62 3.39 0.13 0.25
CA MET A 62 3.96 -1.13 0.73
C MET A 62 5.50 -1.16 0.67
N ILE A 63 6.13 -0.03 0.33
CA ILE A 63 7.58 0.10 0.20
C ILE A 63 8.06 1.20 1.13
N CYS A 64 8.97 0.85 2.05
CA CYS A 64 9.63 1.80 2.93
C CYS A 64 10.59 2.68 2.10
N HIS A 65 10.31 3.97 1.97
CA HIS A 65 11.07 4.91 1.13
C HIS A 65 12.60 4.87 1.29
N PRO A 66 13.17 4.91 2.50
CA PRO A 66 14.62 4.88 2.70
C PRO A 66 15.26 3.49 2.49
N SER A 67 14.46 2.45 2.26
CA SER A 67 14.98 1.10 2.03
C SER A 67 15.39 0.83 0.59
N VAL A 68 14.99 1.68 -0.36
CA VAL A 68 14.85 1.27 -1.76
C VAL A 68 16.16 1.16 -2.54
N VAL A 69 16.28 0.09 -3.31
CA VAL A 69 17.13 0.01 -4.50
C VAL A 69 16.24 -0.06 -5.74
N MET A 70 16.64 0.68 -6.78
CA MET A 70 15.87 0.85 -8.00
C MET A 70 16.75 0.66 -9.24
N GLU A 71 16.18 0.09 -10.30
CA GLU A 71 16.82 -0.03 -11.60
C GLU A 71 16.86 1.33 -12.29
N ARG A 72 18.04 1.94 -12.34
CA ARG A 72 18.24 3.32 -12.81
C ARG A 72 17.65 3.56 -14.20
N GLU A 73 17.96 2.72 -15.16
CA GLU A 73 17.54 2.91 -16.56
C GLU A 73 16.02 2.85 -16.70
N TYR A 74 15.37 1.92 -15.99
CA TYR A 74 13.91 1.81 -15.96
C TYR A 74 13.26 3.06 -15.35
N VAL A 75 13.72 3.50 -14.17
CA VAL A 75 13.17 4.70 -13.50
C VAL A 75 13.34 5.95 -14.36
N LEU A 76 14.50 6.13 -14.99
CA LEU A 76 14.75 7.26 -15.87
C LEU A 76 13.90 7.21 -17.14
N SER A 77 13.62 6.02 -17.68
CA SER A 77 12.71 5.85 -18.82
C SER A 77 11.28 6.32 -18.53
N LEU A 78 10.89 6.32 -17.25
CA LEU A 78 9.60 6.82 -16.77
C LEU A 78 9.64 8.29 -16.35
N GLY A 79 10.77 8.99 -16.51
CA GLY A 79 10.93 10.40 -16.12
C GLY A 79 11.34 10.63 -14.66
N GLY A 80 11.49 9.59 -13.85
CA GLY A 80 11.91 9.71 -12.45
C GLY A 80 10.82 10.24 -11.52
N TYR A 81 11.24 10.96 -10.48
CA TYR A 81 10.35 11.56 -9.48
C TYR A 81 9.56 12.74 -10.05
N GLU A 82 8.29 12.83 -9.67
CA GLU A 82 7.38 13.93 -10.01
C GLU A 82 7.23 14.85 -8.79
N ASP A 83 7.00 16.15 -9.04
CA ASP A 83 6.81 17.16 -8.00
C ASP A 83 5.39 17.08 -7.42
N VAL A 84 5.17 16.05 -6.60
CA VAL A 84 3.93 15.79 -5.86
C VAL A 84 4.25 15.44 -4.41
N GLU A 85 3.32 15.69 -3.48
CA GLU A 85 3.57 15.46 -2.03
C GLU A 85 3.90 13.99 -1.71
N ALA A 86 3.37 13.03 -2.48
CA ALA A 86 3.61 11.60 -2.34
C ALA A 86 4.52 11.04 -3.45
N GLU A 87 5.62 11.74 -3.75
CA GLU A 87 6.53 11.51 -4.88
C GLU A 87 6.93 10.04 -5.08
N ASP A 88 7.25 9.34 -3.99
CA ASP A 88 7.65 7.94 -4.04
C ASP A 88 6.51 7.02 -4.41
N TYR A 89 5.35 7.23 -3.79
CA TYR A 89 4.19 6.39 -4.03
C TYR A 89 3.72 6.56 -5.48
N LYS A 90 3.76 7.79 -6.00
CA LYS A 90 3.53 8.07 -7.43
C LYS A 90 4.49 7.28 -8.32
N LEU A 91 5.79 7.30 -8.02
CA LEU A 91 6.79 6.56 -8.80
C LEU A 91 6.56 5.05 -8.76
N TRP A 92 6.24 4.48 -7.58
CA TRP A 92 5.95 3.05 -7.45
C TRP A 92 4.71 2.64 -8.26
N ILE A 93 3.65 3.43 -8.20
CA ILE A 93 2.43 3.20 -9.00
C ILE A 93 2.74 3.28 -10.49
N LYS A 94 3.50 4.29 -10.94
CA LYS A 94 3.90 4.41 -12.35
C LYS A 94 4.66 3.19 -12.85
N ILE A 95 5.58 2.67 -12.03
CA ILE A 95 6.33 1.46 -12.36
C ILE A 95 5.40 0.26 -12.50
N LEU A 96 4.44 0.08 -11.60
CA LEU A 96 3.45 -1.01 -11.66
C LEU A 96 2.54 -0.89 -12.89
N MET A 97 2.06 0.31 -13.22
CA MET A 97 1.22 0.57 -14.40
C MET A 97 1.93 0.25 -15.72
N GLU A 98 3.26 0.41 -15.76
CA GLU A 98 4.09 0.03 -16.91
C GLU A 98 4.53 -1.45 -16.88
N GLY A 99 3.98 -2.26 -15.98
CA GLY A 99 4.28 -3.69 -15.86
C GLY A 99 5.60 -4.01 -15.14
N GLY A 100 6.20 -3.01 -14.49
CA GLY A 100 7.42 -3.17 -13.70
C GLY A 100 7.16 -3.95 -12.41
N LYS A 101 8.03 -4.91 -12.11
CA LYS A 101 7.92 -5.73 -10.90
C LYS A 101 8.49 -4.99 -9.69
N ILE A 102 7.71 -4.85 -8.63
CA ILE A 102 8.12 -4.26 -7.34
C ILE A 102 8.05 -5.34 -6.25
N GLY A 103 8.93 -5.31 -5.26
CA GLY A 103 8.92 -6.28 -4.15
C GLY A 103 9.68 -5.81 -2.93
N ASN A 104 9.70 -6.63 -1.88
CA ASN A 104 10.49 -6.40 -0.68
C ASN A 104 11.40 -7.58 -0.35
N TYR A 105 12.60 -7.26 0.13
CA TYR A 105 13.40 -8.21 0.90
C TYR A 105 12.86 -8.28 2.33
N THR A 106 12.58 -9.49 2.84
CA THR A 106 11.97 -9.66 4.17
C THR A 106 12.94 -9.42 5.33
N GLY A 107 14.25 -9.38 5.09
CA GLY A 107 15.23 -9.05 6.11
C GLY A 107 15.31 -7.55 6.39
N ILE A 108 15.77 -7.20 7.60
CA ILE A 108 15.94 -5.81 8.02
C ILE A 108 17.10 -5.18 7.27
N GLY A 109 16.83 -4.13 6.50
CA GLY A 109 17.83 -3.42 5.72
C GLY A 109 17.93 -1.92 6.03
N VAL A 110 17.08 -1.41 6.92
CA VAL A 110 17.10 -0.03 7.40
C VAL A 110 16.62 0.03 8.85
N LYS A 111 17.20 0.94 9.63
CA LYS A 111 16.56 1.47 10.84
C LYS A 111 15.96 2.83 10.51
N TYR A 112 14.63 2.88 10.47
CA TYR A 112 13.81 4.05 10.16
C TYR A 112 13.65 4.92 11.40
N ARG A 113 14.17 6.14 11.38
CA ARG A 113 14.06 7.05 12.53
C ARG A 113 12.74 7.79 12.49
N LYS A 114 11.94 7.62 13.56
CA LYS A 114 10.69 8.34 13.72
C LYS A 114 10.85 9.48 14.72
N TRP A 115 10.55 10.69 14.29
CA TRP A 115 10.57 11.89 15.13
C TRP A 115 9.53 12.91 14.65
N GLY A 116 9.05 13.76 15.57
CA GLY A 116 7.86 14.61 15.39
C GLY A 116 7.94 15.72 14.33
N GLY A 117 9.04 15.81 13.58
CA GLY A 117 9.23 16.80 12.51
C GLY A 117 9.49 16.20 11.13
N GLY A 118 9.28 14.90 10.94
CA GLY A 118 9.33 14.28 9.62
C GLY A 118 8.26 14.88 8.69
N ILE A 119 8.58 15.04 7.40
CA ILE A 119 7.65 15.61 6.40
C ILE A 119 6.34 14.82 6.35
N SER A 120 6.41 13.50 6.43
CA SER A 120 5.25 12.59 6.47
C SER A 120 4.34 12.80 7.70
N GLU A 121 4.87 13.36 8.78
CA GLU A 121 4.11 13.72 9.96
C GLU A 121 3.53 15.14 9.87
N ILE A 122 4.33 16.11 9.41
CA ILE A 122 3.91 17.51 9.26
C ILE A 122 2.81 17.65 8.20
N ARG A 123 2.95 16.95 7.07
CA ARG A 123 2.07 17.06 5.89
C ARG A 123 1.16 15.85 5.73
N ARG A 124 0.84 15.18 6.83
CA ARG A 124 0.10 13.91 6.82
C ARG A 124 -1.22 13.98 6.04
N GLU A 125 -1.96 15.07 6.19
CA GLU A 125 -3.27 15.23 5.52
C GLU A 125 -3.11 15.42 4.01
N SER A 126 -2.23 16.32 3.55
CA SER A 126 -2.01 16.53 2.11
C SER A 126 -1.38 15.31 1.44
N ILE A 127 -0.43 14.65 2.10
CA ILE A 127 0.16 13.39 1.59
C ILE A 127 -0.91 12.29 1.50
N ARG A 128 -1.85 12.23 2.46
CA ARG A 128 -2.94 11.26 2.43
C ARG A 128 -3.89 11.51 1.27
N GLU A 129 -4.25 12.77 1.02
CA GLU A 129 -5.10 13.16 -0.11
C GLU A 129 -4.42 12.86 -1.45
N GLU A 130 -3.15 13.24 -1.61
CA GLU A 130 -2.36 12.92 -2.80
C GLU A 130 -2.25 11.40 -3.01
N SER A 131 -2.00 10.65 -1.93
CA SER A 131 -1.97 9.18 -1.99
C SER A 131 -3.33 8.55 -2.30
N LEU A 132 -4.45 9.22 -2.04
CA LEU A 132 -5.76 8.72 -2.44
C LEU A 132 -5.94 8.92 -3.95
N ASN A 133 -5.61 10.10 -4.46
CA ASN A 133 -5.69 10.40 -5.90
C ASN A 133 -4.82 9.42 -6.72
N ILE A 134 -3.58 9.19 -6.29
CA ILE A 134 -2.67 8.22 -6.92
C ILE A 134 -3.26 6.80 -6.89
N ALA A 135 -3.92 6.40 -5.80
CA ALA A 135 -4.56 5.09 -5.73
C ALA A 135 -5.78 4.96 -6.66
N HIS A 136 -6.54 6.04 -6.84
CA HIS A 136 -7.66 6.09 -7.79
C HIS A 136 -7.17 5.93 -9.23
N GLU A 137 -6.06 6.60 -9.59
CA GLU A 137 -5.42 6.41 -10.89
C GLU A 137 -4.98 4.97 -11.11
N TYR A 138 -4.32 4.36 -10.12
CA TYR A 138 -3.85 2.98 -10.21
C TYR A 138 -5.01 2.00 -10.36
N CYS A 139 -6.07 2.17 -9.56
CA CYS A 139 -7.25 1.34 -9.62
C CYS A 139 -7.97 1.46 -10.97
N SER A 140 -8.16 2.68 -11.45
CA SER A 140 -8.74 2.95 -12.77
C SER A 140 -7.91 2.32 -13.90
N HIS A 141 -6.59 2.39 -13.81
CA HIS A 141 -5.70 1.73 -14.76
C HIS A 141 -5.84 0.20 -14.73
N LEU A 142 -5.92 -0.38 -13.54
CA LEU A 142 -6.04 -1.83 -13.37
C LEU A 142 -7.38 -2.36 -13.87
N VAL A 143 -8.50 -1.79 -13.43
CA VAL A 143 -9.83 -2.40 -13.59
C VAL A 143 -10.85 -1.52 -14.33
N GLY A 144 -10.46 -0.32 -14.76
CA GLY A 144 -11.31 0.58 -15.55
C GLY A 144 -12.31 1.43 -14.74
N SER A 145 -12.31 1.31 -13.41
CA SER A 145 -13.10 2.13 -12.47
C SER A 145 -12.35 2.23 -11.14
N CYS A 146 -12.66 3.26 -10.35
CA CYS A 146 -12.25 3.40 -8.96
C CYS A 146 -13.44 3.60 -8.00
N ASP A 147 -14.66 3.37 -8.47
CA ASP A 147 -15.88 3.60 -7.71
C ASP A 147 -15.95 2.66 -6.51
N GLY A 148 -16.05 3.22 -5.31
CA GLY A 148 -16.00 2.47 -4.05
C GLY A 148 -14.60 2.21 -3.49
N LEU A 149 -13.52 2.66 -4.15
CA LEU A 149 -12.16 2.51 -3.61
C LEU A 149 -11.98 3.28 -2.28
N GLU A 150 -12.61 4.45 -2.14
CA GLU A 150 -12.58 5.21 -0.89
C GLU A 150 -13.10 4.38 0.29
N VAL A 151 -14.19 3.65 0.09
CA VAL A 151 -14.79 2.75 1.08
C VAL A 151 -13.83 1.63 1.44
N LEU A 152 -13.19 1.00 0.44
CA LEU A 152 -12.20 -0.05 0.68
C LEU A 152 -10.96 0.46 1.44
N ARG A 153 -10.67 1.76 1.34
CA ARG A 153 -9.62 2.46 2.11
C ARG A 153 -10.11 3.01 3.45
N GLY A 154 -11.32 2.65 3.88
CA GLY A 154 -11.91 3.02 5.17
C GLY A 154 -12.56 4.40 5.19
N GLY A 155 -12.86 4.98 4.03
CA GLY A 155 -13.64 6.20 3.84
C GLY A 155 -15.15 5.95 3.78
N GLU A 156 -15.90 7.00 3.48
CA GLU A 156 -17.35 6.95 3.25
C GLU A 156 -17.64 6.71 1.76
N GLY A 157 -18.79 6.09 1.43
CA GLY A 157 -19.20 5.86 0.04
C GLY A 157 -20.22 4.74 -0.10
N ASP A 158 -20.44 4.29 -1.34
CA ASP A 158 -21.38 3.21 -1.65
C ASP A 158 -20.72 1.83 -1.45
N MET A 159 -21.25 1.07 -0.49
CA MET A 159 -20.76 -0.29 -0.18
C MET A 159 -20.97 -1.28 -1.33
N GLU A 160 -21.99 -1.08 -2.17
CA GLU A 160 -22.25 -1.95 -3.31
C GLU A 160 -21.22 -1.73 -4.41
N GLU A 161 -20.86 -0.47 -4.69
CA GLU A 161 -19.78 -0.14 -5.63
C GLU A 161 -18.44 -0.68 -5.12
N ALA A 162 -18.15 -0.52 -3.83
CA ALA A 162 -16.95 -1.04 -3.19
C ALA A 162 -16.85 -2.57 -3.29
N ALA A 163 -17.97 -3.26 -3.05
CA ALA A 163 -18.06 -4.72 -3.16
C ALA A 163 -17.82 -5.21 -4.59
N LYS A 164 -18.42 -4.56 -5.59
CA LYS A 164 -18.21 -4.86 -7.01
C LYS A 164 -16.76 -4.61 -7.42
N LEU A 165 -16.20 -3.48 -7.00
CA LEU A 165 -14.81 -3.13 -7.29
C LEU A 165 -13.84 -4.17 -6.70
N LEU A 166 -14.08 -4.59 -5.46
CA LEU A 166 -13.24 -5.58 -4.78
C LEU A 166 -13.20 -6.91 -5.54
N ASP A 167 -14.35 -7.42 -5.99
CA ASP A 167 -14.42 -8.67 -6.77
C ASP A 167 -13.58 -8.60 -8.06
N VAL A 168 -13.62 -7.45 -8.76
CA VAL A 168 -12.83 -7.24 -9.98
C VAL A 168 -11.34 -7.13 -9.65
N ILE A 169 -10.96 -6.47 -8.54
CA ILE A 169 -9.56 -6.39 -8.09
C ILE A 169 -9.05 -7.78 -7.71
N GLU A 170 -9.77 -8.53 -6.87
CA GLU A 170 -9.36 -9.87 -6.42
C GLU A 170 -9.20 -10.83 -7.61
N GLY A 171 -10.07 -10.75 -8.62
CA GLY A 171 -9.93 -11.50 -9.87
C GLY A 171 -8.65 -11.19 -10.66
N LYS A 172 -8.05 -10.00 -10.51
CA LYS A 172 -6.75 -9.66 -11.12
C LYS A 172 -5.54 -10.13 -10.31
N PHE A 173 -5.73 -10.35 -9.02
CA PHE A 173 -4.66 -10.68 -8.07
C PHE A 173 -4.86 -12.05 -7.41
N GLU A 174 -5.50 -13.00 -8.11
CA GLU A 174 -5.81 -14.34 -7.60
C GLU A 174 -4.62 -14.95 -6.82
N GLY A 175 -4.83 -15.24 -5.53
CA GLY A 175 -3.80 -15.72 -4.59
C GLY A 175 -3.17 -14.66 -3.66
N CYS A 176 -3.59 -13.39 -3.70
CA CYS A 176 -3.05 -12.30 -2.85
C CYS A 176 -3.89 -11.96 -1.59
N GLU A 177 -4.91 -12.75 -1.24
CA GLU A 177 -5.93 -12.39 -0.24
C GLU A 177 -5.44 -12.32 1.23
N GLU A 178 -4.32 -12.96 1.57
CA GLU A 178 -3.87 -13.17 2.97
C GLU A 178 -3.11 -11.99 3.62
N ILE A 179 -2.84 -10.90 2.88
CA ILE A 179 -1.88 -9.83 3.24
C ILE A 179 -2.39 -8.84 4.29
N ILE A 180 -3.69 -8.83 4.55
CA ILE A 180 -4.39 -7.65 5.08
C ILE A 180 -4.14 -7.41 6.57
N TYR A 181 -3.44 -8.31 7.25
CA TYR A 181 -3.34 -8.32 8.70
C TYR A 181 -2.31 -7.32 9.30
N ASP A 182 -1.19 -7.00 8.64
CA ASP A 182 -0.04 -6.42 9.37
C ASP A 182 0.26 -4.91 9.15
N VAL A 183 -0.63 -4.14 8.51
CA VAL A 183 -0.41 -2.69 8.29
C VAL A 183 -1.58 -1.87 8.84
N GLU A 184 -1.46 -1.44 10.11
CA GLU A 184 -2.48 -0.74 10.92
C GLU A 184 -3.66 -1.61 11.43
N GLU A 185 -3.29 -2.78 11.96
CA GLU A 185 -4.09 -3.93 12.44
C GLU A 185 -5.30 -3.66 13.38
N ARG A 186 -5.69 -2.42 13.71
CA ARG A 186 -6.94 -2.15 14.49
C ARG A 186 -7.95 -1.21 13.86
N ARG A 187 -7.55 -0.35 12.92
CA ARG A 187 -8.49 0.60 12.29
C ARG A 187 -8.97 0.11 10.91
N ARG A 188 -8.11 -0.58 10.16
CA ARG A 188 -8.45 -1.13 8.84
C ARG A 188 -9.13 -2.49 8.92
N GLU A 189 -8.80 -3.29 9.94
CA GLU A 189 -9.38 -4.63 10.13
C GLU A 189 -10.91 -4.57 10.31
N LEU A 190 -11.45 -3.58 11.03
CA LEU A 190 -12.88 -3.44 11.26
C LEU A 190 -13.64 -2.94 10.02
N ALA A 191 -13.08 -1.96 9.30
CA ALA A 191 -13.66 -1.47 8.04
C ALA A 191 -13.61 -2.55 6.95
N TRP A 192 -12.50 -3.30 6.88
CA TRP A 192 -12.30 -4.38 5.92
C TRP A 192 -13.11 -5.62 6.21
N ARG A 193 -13.17 -6.10 7.46
CA ARG A 193 -14.09 -7.18 7.86
C ARG A 193 -15.54 -6.77 7.61
N GLY A 194 -15.88 -5.50 7.81
CA GLY A 194 -17.18 -4.93 7.45
C GLY A 194 -17.46 -5.00 5.94
N CYS A 195 -16.49 -4.59 5.11
CA CYS A 195 -16.60 -4.67 3.64
C CYS A 195 -16.68 -6.11 3.13
N ARG A 196 -15.82 -7.01 3.64
CA ARG A 196 -15.82 -8.44 3.27
C ARG A 196 -17.10 -9.13 3.72
N HIS A 197 -17.59 -8.88 4.94
CA HIS A 197 -18.86 -9.43 5.41
C HIS A 197 -20.05 -8.89 4.61
N ALA A 198 -20.09 -7.58 4.35
CA ALA A 198 -21.11 -6.97 3.50
C ALA A 198 -21.08 -7.56 2.07
N TRP A 199 -19.89 -7.86 1.55
CA TRP A 199 -19.69 -8.53 0.26
C TRP A 199 -20.14 -9.98 0.27
N GLU A 200 -19.83 -10.79 1.30
CA GLU A 200 -20.34 -12.16 1.42
C GLU A 200 -21.87 -12.17 1.43
N VAL A 201 -22.47 -11.27 2.22
CA VAL A 201 -23.92 -11.08 2.28
C VAL A 201 -24.49 -10.58 0.94
N TRP A 202 -23.79 -9.68 0.25
CA TRP A 202 -24.18 -9.23 -1.09
C TRP A 202 -24.11 -10.37 -2.10
N ARG A 203 -23.04 -11.17 -2.10
CA ARG A 203 -22.85 -12.31 -3.01
C ARG A 203 -23.97 -13.34 -2.85
N GLU A 204 -24.36 -13.62 -1.61
CA GLU A 204 -25.50 -14.48 -1.30
C GLU A 204 -26.84 -13.87 -1.77
N LYS A 205 -27.04 -12.55 -1.59
CA LYS A 205 -28.28 -11.85 -1.99
C LYS A 205 -28.40 -11.62 -3.49
N ALA A 206 -27.30 -11.31 -4.17
CA ALA A 206 -27.23 -11.12 -5.62
C ALA A 206 -27.45 -12.46 -6.35
N ALA A 207 -26.92 -13.57 -5.81
CA ALA A 207 -27.28 -14.91 -6.26
C ALA A 207 -28.77 -15.25 -6.05
N GLY A 208 -29.44 -14.55 -5.11
CA GLY A 208 -30.87 -14.69 -4.80
C GLY A 208 -31.81 -13.63 -5.43
N GLY A 209 -31.29 -12.65 -6.17
CA GLY A 209 -32.10 -11.65 -6.91
C GLY A 209 -32.72 -10.50 -6.10
N GLY A 210 -32.18 -10.11 -4.93
CA GLY A 210 -32.71 -9.01 -4.12
C GLY A 210 -31.95 -7.68 -4.25
N GLU A 211 -32.64 -6.54 -4.20
CA GLU A 211 -32.04 -5.20 -4.10
C GLU A 211 -31.44 -4.93 -2.71
N VAL A 212 -30.28 -4.26 -2.66
CA VAL A 212 -29.57 -3.91 -1.43
C VAL A 212 -29.38 -2.39 -1.38
N GLY A 213 -29.85 -1.74 -0.30
CA GLY A 213 -29.72 -0.29 -0.11
C GLY A 213 -28.41 0.14 0.56
N ARG A 214 -28.18 1.46 0.64
CA ARG A 214 -27.00 2.08 1.28
C ARG A 214 -26.76 1.52 2.69
N CYS A 215 -25.55 1.02 2.95
CA CYS A 215 -25.11 0.58 4.26
C CYS A 215 -24.02 1.54 4.79
N TRP A 216 -24.08 1.86 6.08
CA TRP A 216 -23.15 2.78 6.73
C TRP A 216 -22.07 1.99 7.48
N ILE A 217 -20.81 2.40 7.34
CA ILE A 217 -19.77 2.06 8.31
C ILE A 217 -19.84 3.14 9.41
N GLU A 218 -20.39 2.81 10.58
CA GLU A 218 -20.31 3.68 11.75
C GLU A 218 -18.85 3.77 12.22
N THR A 219 -18.10 4.76 11.73
CA THR A 219 -16.73 5.05 12.21
C THR A 219 -16.70 5.91 13.47
N SER A 220 -17.87 6.34 13.98
CA SER A 220 -17.99 7.22 15.14
C SER A 220 -18.78 6.59 16.28
N LYS A 221 -18.06 6.05 17.27
CA LYS A 221 -18.18 6.36 18.72
C LYS A 221 -17.69 5.19 19.56
N ASN A 222 -16.74 5.52 20.44
CA ASN A 222 -16.37 4.75 21.63
C ASN A 222 -15.87 3.32 21.40
N TRP A 223 -14.56 3.16 21.25
CA TRP A 223 -13.92 1.93 21.70
C TRP A 223 -12.51 2.23 22.22
N LYS A 224 -12.29 1.95 23.51
CA LYS A 224 -11.06 2.22 24.27
C LYS A 224 -9.91 1.33 23.80
#